data_AF-A0A9X3N9R1-F1
#
_entry.id   AF-A0A9X3N9R1-F1
#
_cell.length_a   1.000
_cell.length_b   1.000
_cell.length_c   1.000
_cell.angle_alpha   90.00
_cell.angle_beta   90.00
_cell.angle_gamma   90.00
#
_symmetry.space_group_name_H-M   'P 1'
#
loop_
_entity.id
_entity.type
_entity.pdbx_description
1 polymer ?
#
loop_
_entity_poly.entity_id
_entity_poly.type
_entity_poly.pdbx_seq_one_letter_code
_entity_poly.pdbx_strand_id
1 'polypeptide(L)'
;MVAVLLCLPGGVAFADGDPASDVLASARVFWPYSVKVPKESRERLNETVKAVTRNGLPVRVAMVQNEFDLGSVGVLFGHPQDYSKFLAQGLANFNRDWVIVVMPGGYGVYHCVPIKRAEGYLDPCEKELPTGADQKRLRTLAPVSKSGVDMATAAEQAVRTFAEGRGVSADSGGGVGVVAPVAGSIVGILLALAFFARRGVKS
;
A
#
# COMPACT_ATOMS: atom_id res chain seq x y z
N MET A 1 35.35 -27.83 -34.96
CA MET A 1 34.18 -27.02 -34.56
C MET A 1 34.34 -26.67 -33.08
N VAL A 2 34.58 -25.39 -32.77
CA VAL A 2 34.67 -24.90 -31.39
C VAL A 2 33.28 -24.39 -31.00
N ALA A 3 32.64 -25.03 -30.03
CA ALA A 3 31.34 -24.60 -29.53
C ALA A 3 31.54 -23.42 -28.58
N VAL A 4 31.09 -22.23 -29.00
CA VAL A 4 31.02 -21.03 -28.16
C VAL A 4 29.79 -21.17 -27.26
N LEU A 5 30.03 -21.38 -25.96
CA LEU A 5 28.99 -21.40 -24.94
C LEU A 5 28.58 -19.95 -24.65
N LEU A 6 27.48 -19.48 -25.23
CA LEU A 6 26.88 -18.20 -24.86
C LEU A 6 26.32 -18.30 -23.43
N CYS A 7 27.04 -17.75 -22.45
CA CYS A 7 26.47 -17.43 -21.15
C CYS A 7 25.44 -16.30 -21.34
N LEU A 8 24.15 -16.65 -21.32
CA LEU A 8 23.08 -15.66 -21.17
C LEU A 8 23.24 -14.99 -19.80
N PRO A 9 23.08 -13.66 -19.68
CA PRO A 9 23.04 -13.02 -18.38
C PRO A 9 21.82 -13.55 -17.63
N GLY A 10 22.07 -14.38 -16.61
CA GLY A 10 21.06 -14.74 -15.63
C GLY A 10 20.53 -13.44 -15.02
N GLY A 11 19.21 -13.26 -15.07
CA GLY A 11 18.57 -12.17 -14.33
C GLY A 11 19.07 -12.20 -12.89
N VAL A 12 19.36 -11.03 -12.33
CA VAL A 12 19.75 -10.90 -10.92
C VAL A 12 18.56 -11.41 -10.10
N ALA A 13 18.61 -12.68 -9.71
CA ALA A 13 17.75 -13.21 -8.68
C ALA A 13 18.25 -12.57 -7.39
N PHE A 14 17.43 -11.70 -6.79
CA PHE A 14 17.69 -11.14 -5.48
C PHE A 14 17.37 -12.22 -4.45
N ALA A 15 18.12 -13.33 -4.50
CA ALA A 15 18.00 -14.45 -3.57
C ALA A 15 18.53 -14.03 -2.18
N ASP A 16 17.89 -13.02 -1.58
CA ASP A 16 17.95 -12.73 -0.15
C ASP A 16 17.15 -13.76 0.67
N GLY A 17 16.36 -14.58 -0.03
CA GLY A 17 15.57 -15.67 0.51
C GLY A 17 14.17 -15.26 0.95
N ASP A 18 13.75 -14.02 0.71
CA ASP A 18 12.39 -13.52 0.95
C ASP A 18 11.61 -13.39 -0.37
N PRO A 19 10.68 -14.31 -0.68
CA PRO A 19 9.97 -14.29 -1.96
C PRO A 19 9.17 -13.00 -2.23
N ALA A 20 8.71 -12.31 -1.19
CA ALA A 20 7.97 -11.07 -1.35
C ALA A 20 8.88 -9.92 -1.81
N SER A 21 10.14 -9.84 -1.35
CA SER A 21 11.07 -8.79 -1.76
C SER A 21 11.39 -8.90 -3.26
N ASP A 22 11.62 -10.12 -3.74
CA ASP A 22 11.84 -10.45 -5.16
C ASP A 22 10.68 -9.97 -6.05
N VAL A 23 9.45 -10.34 -5.67
CA VAL A 23 8.26 -9.97 -6.44
C VAL A 23 8.01 -8.47 -6.35
N LEU A 24 8.09 -7.90 -5.15
CA LEU A 24 7.78 -6.49 -4.90
C LEU A 24 8.87 -5.54 -5.35
N ALA A 25 10.02 -6.01 -5.84
CA ALA A 25 10.95 -5.16 -6.58
C ALA A 25 10.33 -4.64 -7.89
N SER A 26 9.54 -5.48 -8.58
CA SER A 26 8.99 -5.17 -9.91
C SER A 26 7.45 -5.07 -9.94
N ALA A 27 6.75 -5.82 -9.09
CA ALA A 27 5.30 -5.80 -8.97
C ALA A 27 4.83 -5.01 -7.74
N ARG A 28 3.55 -4.65 -7.70
CA ARG A 28 2.95 -3.97 -6.54
C ARG A 28 2.25 -4.89 -5.55
N VAL A 29 1.97 -6.14 -5.93
CA VAL A 29 1.24 -7.08 -5.06
C VAL A 29 1.92 -8.44 -5.11
N PHE A 30 2.29 -8.95 -3.93
CA PHE A 30 2.71 -10.32 -3.71
C PHE A 30 1.53 -11.14 -3.20
N TRP A 31 1.31 -12.32 -3.81
CA TRP A 31 0.20 -13.21 -3.51
C TRP A 31 0.71 -14.44 -2.75
N PRO A 32 -0.02 -14.94 -1.75
CA PRO A 32 0.40 -16.11 -0.99
C PRO A 32 0.37 -17.37 -1.88
N TYR A 33 1.28 -18.30 -1.61
CA TYR A 33 1.38 -19.55 -2.37
C TYR A 33 0.34 -20.59 -1.97
N SER A 34 -0.06 -20.57 -0.69
CA SER A 34 -0.83 -21.65 -0.07
C SER A 34 -2.35 -21.52 -0.17
N VAL A 35 -2.86 -20.33 -0.52
CA VAL A 35 -4.30 -20.07 -0.62
C VAL A 35 -4.69 -19.51 -1.97
N LYS A 36 -5.75 -20.08 -2.54
CA LYS A 36 -6.32 -19.58 -3.79
C LYS A 36 -7.11 -18.31 -3.50
N VAL A 37 -6.56 -17.18 -3.94
CA VAL A 37 -7.27 -15.89 -3.88
C VAL A 37 -8.30 -15.80 -5.01
N PRO A 38 -9.58 -15.49 -4.72
CA PRO A 38 -10.62 -15.32 -5.74
C PRO A 38 -10.24 -14.25 -6.77
N LYS A 39 -10.50 -14.53 -8.06
CA LYS A 39 -10.13 -13.63 -9.17
C LYS A 39 -10.67 -12.22 -8.99
N GLU A 40 -11.94 -12.09 -8.61
CA GLU A 40 -12.59 -10.80 -8.39
C GLU A 40 -11.91 -9.98 -7.30
N SER A 41 -11.58 -10.60 -6.16
CA SER A 41 -10.84 -9.94 -5.08
C SER A 41 -9.43 -9.52 -5.51
N ARG A 42 -8.76 -10.30 -6.38
CA ARG A 42 -7.46 -9.91 -6.96
C ARG A 42 -7.57 -8.67 -7.84
N GLU A 43 -8.60 -8.62 -8.68
CA GLU A 43 -8.86 -7.51 -9.59
C GLU A 43 -9.16 -6.23 -8.80
N ARG A 44 -10.06 -6.29 -7.80
CA ARG A 44 -10.36 -5.14 -6.94
C ARG A 44 -9.13 -4.61 -6.20
N LEU A 45 -8.30 -5.50 -5.64
CA LEU A 45 -7.08 -5.09 -4.97
C LEU A 45 -6.09 -4.41 -5.94
N ASN A 46 -5.89 -4.98 -7.12
CA ASN A 46 -5.02 -4.38 -8.14
C ASN A 46 -5.52 -3.00 -8.59
N GLU A 47 -6.82 -2.85 -8.81
CA GLU A 47 -7.43 -1.57 -9.18
C GLU A 47 -7.28 -0.53 -8.09
N THR A 48 -7.51 -0.92 -6.83
CA THR A 48 -7.33 -0.07 -5.64
C THR A 48 -5.88 0.40 -5.51
N VAL A 49 -4.92 -0.53 -5.59
CA VAL A 49 -3.47 -0.20 -5.54
C VAL A 49 -3.06 0.70 -6.70
N LYS A 50 -3.59 0.45 -7.90
CA LYS A 50 -3.35 1.31 -9.07
C LYS A 50 -3.94 2.71 -8.89
N ALA A 51 -5.14 2.81 -8.32
CA ALA A 51 -5.81 4.09 -8.07
C ALA A 51 -5.03 4.94 -7.07
N VAL A 52 -4.71 4.42 -5.88
CA VAL A 52 -3.96 5.17 -4.85
C VAL A 52 -2.57 5.56 -5.37
N THR A 53 -1.91 4.70 -6.14
CA THR A 53 -0.61 5.00 -6.76
C THR A 53 -0.72 6.18 -7.72
N ARG A 54 -1.71 6.18 -8.63
CA ARG A 54 -1.94 7.32 -9.53
C ARG A 54 -2.27 8.60 -8.79
N ASN A 55 -2.93 8.47 -7.64
CA ASN A 55 -3.35 9.59 -6.80
C ASN A 55 -2.25 10.06 -5.83
N GLY A 56 -0.99 9.64 -6.03
CA GLY A 56 0.16 10.15 -5.29
C GLY A 56 0.56 9.35 -4.05
N LEU A 57 -0.07 8.20 -3.79
CA LEU A 57 0.29 7.29 -2.70
C LEU A 57 0.73 5.93 -3.28
N PRO A 58 2.00 5.80 -3.73
CA PRO A 58 2.49 4.54 -4.24
C PRO A 58 2.57 3.51 -3.10
N VAL A 59 1.82 2.42 -3.26
CA VAL A 59 1.74 1.33 -2.28
C VAL A 59 2.14 0.02 -2.94
N ARG A 60 2.77 -0.84 -2.14
CA ARG A 60 3.04 -2.25 -2.39
C ARG A 60 2.45 -3.10 -1.28
N VAL A 61 1.91 -4.25 -1.64
CA VAL A 61 1.14 -5.11 -0.73
C VAL A 61 1.74 -6.50 -0.71
N ALA A 62 2.11 -6.99 0.47
CA ALA A 62 2.51 -8.38 0.70
C ALA A 62 1.42 -9.11 1.48
N MET A 63 0.82 -10.12 0.87
CA MET A 63 -0.10 -11.03 1.55
C MET A 63 0.65 -12.31 1.92
N VAL A 64 0.75 -12.56 3.22
CA VAL A 64 1.52 -13.66 3.81
C VAL A 64 0.55 -14.53 4.61
N GLN A 65 0.26 -15.72 4.11
CA GLN A 65 -0.69 -16.64 4.74
C GLN A 65 -0.02 -17.57 5.74
N ASN A 66 1.22 -17.97 5.50
CA ASN A 66 2.00 -18.81 6.39
C ASN A 66 3.51 -18.50 6.29
N GLU A 67 4.31 -19.20 7.10
CA GLU A 67 5.76 -19.05 7.13
C GLU A 67 6.46 -19.37 5.80
N PHE A 68 5.88 -20.22 4.94
CA PHE A 68 6.48 -20.56 3.64
C PHE A 68 6.45 -19.39 2.66
N ASP A 69 5.49 -18.47 2.81
CA ASP A 69 5.42 -17.25 2.00
C ASP A 69 6.58 -16.28 2.31
N LEU A 70 7.30 -16.48 3.43
CA LEU A 70 8.42 -15.65 3.89
C LEU A 70 9.82 -16.24 3.59
N GLY A 71 9.89 -17.49 3.11
CA GLY A 71 11.16 -18.17 2.84
C GLY A 71 12.12 -18.18 4.04
N SER A 72 13.32 -17.62 3.86
CA SER A 72 14.41 -17.62 4.86
C SER A 72 14.09 -16.79 6.11
N VAL A 73 13.09 -15.89 6.05
CA VAL A 73 12.69 -15.02 7.16
C VAL A 73 11.37 -15.44 7.81
N GLY A 74 11.07 -16.75 7.78
CA GLY A 74 9.88 -17.36 8.40
C GLY A 74 9.66 -16.99 9.89
N VAL A 75 10.72 -16.64 10.63
CA VAL A 75 10.65 -16.18 12.03
C VAL A 75 9.81 -14.91 12.21
N LEU A 76 9.61 -14.12 11.14
CA LEU A 76 8.77 -12.91 11.16
C LEU A 76 7.28 -13.21 10.90
N PHE A 77 6.90 -14.48 10.70
CA PHE A 77 5.51 -14.85 10.56
C PHE A 77 4.73 -14.55 11.85
N GLY A 78 3.55 -13.93 11.71
CA GLY A 78 2.77 -13.44 12.84
C GLY A 78 3.22 -12.07 13.37
N HIS A 79 4.30 -11.51 12.82
CA HIS A 79 4.84 -10.19 13.19
C HIS A 79 4.75 -9.22 12.00
N PRO A 80 3.54 -8.83 11.55
CA PRO A 80 3.36 -8.12 10.30
C PRO A 80 4.04 -6.74 10.28
N GLN A 81 4.12 -6.05 11.43
CA GLN A 81 4.80 -4.76 11.52
C GLN A 81 6.33 -4.90 11.40
N ASP A 82 6.93 -5.89 12.08
CA ASP A 82 8.38 -6.14 12.01
C ASP A 82 8.77 -6.60 10.60
N TYR A 83 7.95 -7.47 9.99
CA TYR A 83 8.16 -7.88 8.61
C TYR A 83 7.98 -6.71 7.62
N SER A 84 7.00 -5.82 7.82
CA SER A 84 6.83 -4.65 6.93
C SER A 84 8.06 -3.72 6.96
N LYS A 85 8.72 -3.60 8.12
CA LYS A 85 9.97 -2.85 8.26
C LYS A 85 11.11 -3.55 7.51
N PHE A 86 11.31 -4.84 7.76
CA PHE A 86 12.32 -5.66 7.08
C PHE A 86 12.19 -5.57 5.54
N LEU A 87 10.98 -5.81 5.05
CA LEU A 87 10.68 -5.81 3.62
C LEU A 87 10.88 -4.42 2.98
N ALA A 88 10.41 -3.35 3.62
CA ALA A 88 10.63 -2.00 3.12
C ALA A 88 12.12 -1.60 3.10
N GLN A 89 12.92 -2.07 4.06
CA GLN A 89 14.37 -1.88 4.08
C GLN A 89 15.05 -2.59 2.90
N GLY A 90 14.69 -3.85 2.64
CA GLY A 90 15.20 -4.60 1.49
C GLY A 90 14.82 -3.97 0.15
N LEU A 91 13.61 -3.42 0.05
CA LEU A 91 13.11 -2.77 -1.17
C LEU A 91 13.69 -1.38 -1.43
N ALA A 92 14.30 -0.74 -0.44
CA ALA A 92 14.70 0.68 -0.48
C ALA A 92 15.67 1.05 -1.63
N ASN A 93 16.41 0.07 -2.15
CA ASN A 93 17.30 0.25 -3.31
C ASN A 93 16.58 0.19 -4.66
N PHE A 94 15.36 -0.35 -4.71
CA PHE A 94 14.56 -0.50 -5.93
C PHE A 94 13.42 0.50 -6.00
N ASN A 95 12.76 0.74 -4.87
CA ASN A 95 11.64 1.65 -4.76
C ASN A 95 11.52 2.20 -3.34
N ARG A 96 10.70 3.24 -3.18
CA ARG A 96 10.43 3.91 -1.90
C ARG A 96 8.93 3.96 -1.67
N ASP A 97 8.23 2.91 -2.10
CA ASP A 97 6.78 2.85 -1.97
C ASP A 97 6.41 2.49 -0.52
N TRP A 98 5.20 2.81 -0.10
CA TRP A 98 4.66 2.31 1.17
C TRP A 98 4.46 0.80 1.06
N VAL A 99 4.92 0.05 2.04
CA VAL A 99 4.74 -1.40 2.13
C VAL A 99 3.65 -1.70 3.15
N ILE A 100 2.58 -2.36 2.71
CA ILE A 100 1.53 -2.89 3.57
C ILE A 100 1.65 -4.41 3.59
N VAL A 101 1.79 -4.97 4.79
CA VAL A 101 1.82 -6.42 5.03
C VAL A 101 0.48 -6.86 5.60
N VAL A 102 -0.03 -7.97 5.08
CA VAL A 102 -1.29 -8.59 5.51
C VAL A 102 -1.01 -10.04 5.91
N MET A 103 -1.23 -10.35 7.19
CA MET A 103 -1.09 -11.68 7.76
C MET A 103 -2.40 -12.12 8.45
N PRO A 104 -2.61 -13.42 8.73
CA PRO A 104 -3.80 -13.90 9.44
C PRO A 104 -4.09 -13.16 10.75
N GLY A 105 -3.03 -12.79 11.48
CA GLY A 105 -3.10 -12.12 12.78
C GLY A 105 -3.24 -10.60 12.72
N GLY A 106 -3.06 -9.96 11.56
CA GLY A 106 -3.19 -8.51 11.42
C GLY A 106 -2.35 -7.89 10.31
N TYR A 107 -2.05 -6.61 10.48
CA TYR A 107 -1.52 -5.74 9.43
C TYR A 107 -0.27 -5.01 9.89
N GLY A 108 0.64 -4.75 8.96
CA GLY A 108 1.84 -3.95 9.16
C GLY A 108 1.95 -2.90 8.07
N VAL A 109 2.55 -1.76 8.39
CA VAL A 109 2.83 -0.72 7.40
C VAL A 109 4.19 -0.08 7.68
N TYR A 110 4.99 0.09 6.63
CA TYR A 110 6.26 0.77 6.72
C TYR A 110 6.61 1.49 5.42
N HIS A 111 7.41 2.54 5.54
CA HIS A 111 7.97 3.26 4.41
C HIS A 111 9.44 3.53 4.71
N CYS A 112 10.31 3.14 3.79
CA CYS A 112 11.74 3.36 3.93
C CYS A 112 12.21 4.41 2.92
N VAL A 113 12.77 5.49 3.45
CA VAL A 113 13.55 6.45 2.66
C VAL A 113 15.01 6.30 3.07
N PRO A 114 15.87 5.72 2.21
CA PRO A 114 17.25 5.43 2.58
C PRO A 114 18.05 6.72 2.77
N ILE A 115 18.70 6.89 3.92
CA ILE A 115 19.67 7.98 4.16
C ILE A 115 21.05 7.52 3.70
N LYS A 116 21.71 8.32 2.87
CA LYS A 116 23.12 8.09 2.51
C LYS A 116 24.03 8.56 3.65
N ARG A 117 24.88 7.68 4.19
CA ARG A 117 25.96 8.03 5.14
C ARG A 117 27.33 7.81 4.50
N ALA A 118 28.34 8.53 5.01
CA ALA A 118 29.71 8.51 4.48
C ALA A 118 30.39 7.13 4.57
N GLU A 119 29.97 6.31 5.54
CA GLU A 119 30.50 4.95 5.81
C GLU A 119 29.71 3.83 5.10
N GLY A 120 28.72 4.17 4.26
CA GLY A 120 27.79 3.23 3.63
C GLY A 120 26.40 3.20 4.27
N TYR A 121 25.53 2.27 3.83
CA TYR A 121 24.20 2.08 4.40
C TYR A 121 24.28 1.26 5.70
N LEU A 122 24.68 1.90 6.80
CA LEU A 122 24.46 1.38 8.15
C LEU A 122 23.10 1.90 8.61
N ASP A 123 22.09 1.03 8.47
CA ASP A 123 20.63 1.22 8.67
C ASP A 123 20.14 2.68 8.94
N PRO A 124 19.49 3.33 7.95
CA PRO A 124 18.78 4.57 8.27
C PRO A 124 17.61 4.87 7.30
N CYS A 125 16.45 4.26 7.49
CA CYS A 125 15.22 4.76 6.85
C CYS A 125 14.69 5.97 7.64
N GLU A 126 14.81 7.22 7.16
CA GLU A 126 14.11 8.36 7.78
C GLU A 126 13.64 9.43 6.77
N LYS A 127 12.36 9.82 6.94
CA LYS A 127 11.87 11.18 7.31
C LYS A 127 10.34 11.21 7.39
N GLU A 128 9.67 10.20 6.84
CA GLU A 128 8.24 9.93 7.02
C GLU A 128 8.07 8.52 7.59
N LEU A 129 8.30 8.38 8.89
CA LEU A 129 8.00 7.13 9.59
C LEU A 129 6.51 6.79 9.36
N PRO A 130 6.11 5.50 9.24
CA PRO A 130 4.73 5.14 9.51
C PRO A 130 4.38 5.74 10.86
N THR A 131 3.44 6.67 10.87
CA THR A 131 3.07 7.32 12.11
C THR A 131 2.44 6.25 13.00
N GLY A 132 2.55 6.40 14.32
CA GLY A 132 1.74 5.59 15.24
C GLY A 132 0.25 5.63 14.87
N ALA A 133 -0.20 6.69 14.17
CA ALA A 133 -1.55 6.81 13.65
C ALA A 133 -1.86 5.84 12.48
N ASP A 134 -0.93 5.58 11.55
CA ASP A 134 -1.16 4.64 10.45
C ASP A 134 -1.29 3.21 10.98
N GLN A 135 -0.38 2.80 11.86
CA GLN A 135 -0.45 1.50 12.52
C GLN A 135 -1.74 1.37 13.35
N LYS A 136 -2.09 2.41 14.12
CA LYS A 136 -3.31 2.43 14.92
C LYS A 136 -4.55 2.29 14.04
N ARG A 137 -4.57 2.92 12.87
CA ARG A 137 -5.68 2.86 11.93
C ARG A 137 -5.81 1.47 11.31
N LEU A 138 -4.72 0.84 10.87
CA LEU A 138 -4.79 -0.53 10.37
C LEU A 138 -5.21 -1.54 11.46
N ARG A 139 -4.86 -1.29 12.72
CA ARG A 139 -5.30 -2.10 13.87
C ARG A 139 -6.81 -2.00 14.17
N THR A 140 -7.55 -1.05 13.60
CA THR A 140 -9.01 -1.02 13.73
C THR A 140 -9.71 -2.02 12.82
N LEU A 141 -9.01 -2.55 11.81
CA LEU A 141 -9.53 -3.58 10.93
C LEU A 141 -9.53 -4.93 11.66
N ALA A 142 -10.56 -5.75 11.41
CA ALA A 142 -10.59 -7.11 11.90
C ALA A 142 -9.45 -7.92 11.25
N PRO A 143 -8.65 -8.69 12.01
CA PRO A 143 -7.65 -9.59 11.43
C PRO A 143 -8.26 -10.53 10.41
N VAL A 144 -7.49 -10.92 9.38
CA VAL A 144 -7.96 -11.82 8.31
C VAL A 144 -8.54 -13.12 8.87
N SER A 145 -7.93 -13.68 9.92
CA SER A 145 -8.41 -14.89 10.59
C SER A 145 -9.77 -14.74 11.28
N LYS A 146 -10.24 -13.52 11.52
CA LYS A 146 -11.48 -13.20 12.26
C LYS A 146 -12.52 -12.45 11.42
N SER A 147 -12.15 -11.97 10.23
CA SER A 147 -13.00 -11.10 9.42
C SER A 147 -14.01 -11.85 8.56
N GLY A 148 -13.77 -13.14 8.28
CA GLY A 148 -14.61 -13.95 7.39
C GLY A 148 -14.51 -13.59 5.90
N VAL A 149 -13.62 -12.67 5.53
CA VAL A 149 -13.33 -12.32 4.13
C VAL A 149 -12.04 -12.98 3.65
N ASP A 150 -11.89 -13.09 2.33
CA ASP A 150 -10.63 -13.57 1.75
C ASP A 150 -9.49 -12.56 1.96
N MET A 151 -8.25 -13.06 1.88
CA MET A 151 -7.05 -12.27 2.18
C MET A 151 -6.87 -11.04 1.27
N ALA A 152 -7.30 -11.10 0.00
CA ALA A 152 -7.19 -9.94 -0.90
C ALA A 152 -8.25 -8.89 -0.62
N THR A 153 -9.46 -9.29 -0.23
CA THR A 153 -10.47 -8.35 0.28
C THR A 153 -9.97 -7.65 1.56
N ALA A 154 -9.35 -8.39 2.48
CA ALA A 154 -8.75 -7.81 3.68
C ALA A 154 -7.59 -6.85 3.35
N ALA A 155 -6.78 -7.19 2.35
CA ALA A 155 -5.70 -6.33 1.85
C ALA A 155 -6.24 -5.06 1.18
N GLU A 156 -7.32 -5.16 0.41
CA GLU A 156 -7.99 -4.01 -0.21
C GLU A 156 -8.49 -3.04 0.87
N GLN A 157 -9.14 -3.55 1.91
CA GLN A 157 -9.58 -2.76 3.06
C GLN A 157 -8.41 -2.05 3.74
N ALA A 158 -7.27 -2.72 3.92
CA ALA A 158 -6.07 -2.12 4.47
C ALA A 158 -5.53 -0.98 3.61
N VAL A 159 -5.46 -1.16 2.28
CA VAL A 159 -5.01 -0.11 1.35
C VAL A 159 -5.95 1.09 1.36
N ARG A 160 -7.27 0.86 1.31
CA ARG A 160 -8.28 1.94 1.37
C ARG A 160 -8.19 2.72 2.67
N THR A 161 -8.17 2.01 3.80
CA THR A 161 -8.06 2.59 5.14
C THR A 161 -6.78 3.42 5.30
N PHE A 162 -5.67 2.92 4.76
CA PHE A 162 -4.40 3.64 4.75
C PHE A 162 -4.48 4.90 3.88
N ALA A 163 -5.01 4.80 2.67
CA ALA A 163 -5.16 5.91 1.75
C ALA A 163 -6.08 7.02 2.30
N GLU A 164 -7.22 6.65 2.88
CA GLU A 164 -8.12 7.57 3.57
C GLU A 164 -7.41 8.32 4.70
N GLY A 165 -6.58 7.63 5.48
CA GLY A 165 -5.78 8.23 6.55
C GLY A 165 -4.78 9.28 6.06
N ARG A 166 -4.45 9.24 4.77
CA ARG A 166 -3.55 10.18 4.09
C ARG A 166 -4.29 11.15 3.17
N GLY A 167 -5.63 11.15 3.17
CA GLY A 167 -6.44 12.01 2.31
C GLY A 167 -6.35 11.68 0.82
N VAL A 168 -5.97 10.44 0.47
CA VAL A 168 -5.83 9.97 -0.91
C VAL A 168 -7.01 9.09 -1.27
N SER A 169 -7.67 9.39 -2.38
CA SER A 169 -8.79 8.57 -2.86
C SER A 169 -8.28 7.24 -3.42
N ALA A 170 -8.97 6.16 -3.06
CA ALA A 170 -8.79 4.83 -3.64
C ALA A 170 -9.69 4.56 -4.85
N ASP A 171 -10.50 5.55 -5.26
CA ASP A 171 -11.41 5.42 -6.37
C ASP A 171 -10.69 5.66 -7.71
N SER A 172 -11.12 4.93 -8.72
CA SER A 172 -10.53 4.94 -10.05
C SER A 172 -10.89 6.17 -10.90
N GLY A 173 -11.65 7.12 -10.34
CA GLY A 173 -12.12 8.33 -11.02
C GLY A 173 -10.99 9.24 -11.46
N GLY A 174 -10.76 9.32 -12.78
CA GLY A 174 -9.79 10.24 -13.37
C GLY A 174 -10.27 11.69 -13.26
N GLY A 175 -9.45 12.54 -12.64
CA GLY A 175 -9.65 13.98 -12.62
C GLY A 175 -9.03 14.62 -11.38
N VAL A 176 -8.24 15.67 -11.58
CA VAL A 176 -7.60 16.49 -10.54
C VAL A 176 -8.61 16.85 -9.43
N GLY A 177 -8.52 16.14 -8.31
CA GLY A 177 -9.34 16.37 -7.13
C GLY A 177 -8.53 17.11 -6.09
N VAL A 178 -8.64 18.44 -6.08
CA VAL A 178 -8.24 19.26 -4.94
C VAL A 178 -8.96 18.73 -3.71
N VAL A 179 -8.21 18.29 -2.70
CA VAL A 179 -8.73 17.96 -1.37
C VAL A 179 -9.34 19.23 -0.76
N ALA A 180 -10.67 19.32 -0.76
CA ALA A 180 -11.38 20.26 0.10
C ALA A 180 -11.44 19.66 1.52
N PRO A 181 -10.98 20.35 2.57
CA PRO A 181 -11.12 19.85 3.92
C PRO A 181 -12.59 19.92 4.33
N VAL A 182 -13.18 18.77 4.65
CA VAL A 182 -14.47 18.71 5.34
C VAL A 182 -14.23 19.12 6.79
N ALA A 183 -14.22 20.44 7.02
CA ALA A 183 -14.50 21.02 8.32
C ALA A 183 -16.00 21.31 8.38
N GLY A 184 -16.66 20.75 9.38
CA GLY A 184 -18.11 20.83 9.53
C GLY A 184 -18.63 22.26 9.51
N SER A 185 -19.79 22.46 8.86
CA SER A 185 -20.70 23.53 9.20
C SER A 185 -22.12 23.18 8.74
N ILE A 186 -22.97 23.17 9.76
CA ILE A 186 -24.42 23.11 9.76
C ILE A 186 -24.99 24.30 8.97
N VAL A 187 -25.97 24.04 8.09
CA VAL A 187 -27.05 24.95 7.64
C VAL A 187 -26.68 26.22 6.84
N GLY A 188 -27.36 26.38 5.69
CA GLY A 188 -27.41 27.60 4.87
C GLY A 188 -26.44 27.53 3.69
N ILE A 189 -26.88 27.53 2.43
CA ILE A 189 -27.59 28.63 1.78
C ILE A 189 -28.31 28.06 0.54
N LEU A 190 -29.64 27.90 0.64
CA LEU A 190 -30.58 27.92 -0.50
C LEU A 190 -31.17 29.33 -0.61
N LEU A 191 -30.33 30.36 -0.61
CA LEU A 191 -30.74 31.77 -0.72
C LEU A 191 -29.80 32.57 -1.64
N ALA A 192 -29.58 32.08 -2.86
CA ALA A 192 -28.86 32.82 -3.90
C ALA A 192 -29.67 33.05 -5.19
N LEU A 193 -30.98 32.77 -5.21
CA LEU A 193 -31.82 33.00 -6.39
C LEU A 193 -33.04 33.92 -6.19
N ALA A 194 -33.29 34.41 -4.96
CA ALA A 194 -34.46 35.26 -4.68
C ALA A 194 -34.17 36.78 -4.65
N PHE A 195 -32.90 37.22 -4.64
CA PHE A 195 -32.58 38.64 -4.46
C PHE A 195 -32.41 39.43 -5.77
N PHE A 196 -32.26 38.76 -6.92
CA PHE A 196 -32.11 39.44 -8.22
C PHE A 196 -33.43 39.65 -8.98
N ALA A 197 -34.55 39.08 -8.51
CA ALA A 197 -35.85 39.16 -9.19
C ALA A 197 -36.73 40.35 -8.74
N ARG A 198 -36.25 41.26 -7.88
CA ARG A 198 -37.04 42.39 -7.34
C ARG A 198 -36.59 43.79 -7.77
N ARG A 199 -35.71 43.92 -8.76
CA ARG A 199 -35.33 45.23 -9.36
C ARG A 199 -35.77 45.37 -10.81
N GLY A 200 -37.07 45.31 -11.02
CA GLY A 200 -37.68 45.76 -12.27
C GLY A 200 -39.18 45.91 -12.07
N VAL A 201 -39.67 47.15 -12.20
CA VAL A 201 -41.03 47.62 -12.56
C VAL A 201 -41.50 48.80 -11.67
N LYS A 202 -41.52 49.98 -12.33
CA LYS A 202 -42.36 51.21 -12.15
C LYS A 202 -42.05 52.24 -11.05
N SER A 203 -41.60 53.43 -11.48
CA SER A 203 -42.48 54.59 -11.73
C SER A 203 -41.93 55.42 -12.88
#